data_AF-A0A941FPM9-F1
#
_entry.id   AF-A0A941FPM9-F1
#
_cell.length_a   1.000
_cell.length_b   1.000
_cell.length_c   1.000
_cell.angle_alpha   90.00
_cell.angle_beta   90.00
_cell.angle_gamma   90.00
#
_symmetry.space_group_name_H-M   'P 1'
#
loop_
_entity.id
_entity.type
_entity.pdbx_description
1 polymer ?
#
loop_
_entity_poly.entity_id
_entity_poly.type
_entity_poly.pdbx_seq_one_letter_code
_entity_poly.pdbx_strand_id
1 'polypeptide(L)' 'MSNATAVVSYDIRYGPNELIDNGENGVLVQKNNIDKLAEAMISMFNHPKTTIKMGKAALKR' A
#
# COMPACT_ATOMS: atom_id res chain seq x y z
N MET A 1 -5.26 5.66 -5.08
CA MET A 1 -6.58 5.69 -4.40
C MET A 1 -7.72 5.86 -5.40
N SER A 2 -7.75 6.94 -6.20
CA SER A 2 -8.85 7.26 -7.12
C SER A 2 -9.18 6.23 -8.21
N ASN A 3 -8.27 5.29 -8.52
CA ASN A 3 -8.50 4.21 -9.49
C ASN A 3 -8.68 2.83 -8.81
N ALA A 4 -9.06 2.81 -7.54
CA ALA A 4 -9.20 1.58 -6.74
C ALA A 4 -7.96 0.65 -6.77
N THR A 5 -6.76 1.22 -6.87
CA THR A 5 -5.49 0.50 -6.84
C THR A 5 -4.85 0.64 -5.46
N ALA A 6 -4.47 -0.48 -4.85
CA ALA A 6 -3.72 -0.49 -3.60
C ALA A 6 -2.34 0.15 -3.81
N VAL A 7 -1.86 0.90 -2.81
CA VAL A 7 -0.60 1.64 -2.89
C VAL A 7 0.43 1.01 -1.96
N VAL A 8 1.66 0.87 -2.42
CA VAL A 8 2.83 0.63 -1.55
C VAL A 8 3.71 1.87 -1.62
N SER A 9 4.10 2.41 -0.47
CA SER A 9 4.99 3.58 -0.40
C SER A 9 5.92 3.46 0.79
N TYR A 10 7.01 4.21 0.77
CA TYR A 10 7.76 4.44 1.99
C TYR A 10 6.96 5.29 2.98
N ASP A 11 7.16 4.99 4.27
CA ASP A 11 6.83 5.81 5.41
C ASP A 11 7.84 6.97 5.47
N ILE A 12 7.47 8.07 4.82
CA ILE A 12 8.23 9.31 4.81
C ILE A 12 7.30 10.49 5.08
N ARG A 13 7.87 11.54 5.68
CA ARG A 13 7.19 12.83 5.80
C ARG A 13 7.38 13.62 4.49
N TYR A 14 6.35 14.13 3.85
CA TYR A 14 4.90 14.09 4.15
C TYR A 14 4.13 13.38 3.03
N GLY A 15 2.83 13.12 3.23
CA GLY A 15 1.94 12.56 2.21
C GLY A 15 1.56 11.10 2.43
N PRO A 16 2.46 10.10 2.28
CA PRO A 16 2.10 8.69 2.35
C PRO A 16 1.35 8.30 3.63
N ASN A 17 1.83 8.72 4.80
CA ASN A 17 1.19 8.37 6.08
C ASN A 17 -0.15 9.08 6.33
N GLU A 18 -0.42 10.19 5.64
CA GLU A 18 -1.72 10.88 5.74
C GLU A 18 -2.78 10.17 4.89
N LEU A 19 -2.33 9.53 3.81
CA LEU A 19 -3.16 8.90 2.78
C LEU A 19 -3.29 7.39 2.91
N ILE A 20 -2.37 6.70 3.61
CA ILE A 20 -2.32 5.24 3.69
C ILE A 20 -2.55 4.79 5.14
N ASP A 21 -3.60 3.99 5.34
CA ASP A 21 -3.83 3.21 6.55
C ASP A 21 -3.18 1.84 6.32
N ASN A 22 -2.03 1.64 6.95
CA ASN A 22 -1.17 0.49 6.69
C ASN A 22 -1.92 -0.83 6.91
N GLY A 23 -1.99 -1.67 5.87
CA GLY A 23 -2.69 -2.94 5.88
C GLY A 23 -4.18 -2.85 5.50
N GLU A 24 -4.77 -1.65 5.41
CA GLU A 24 -6.19 -1.48 5.07
C GLU A 24 -6.38 -1.05 3.62
N ASN A 25 -5.74 0.05 3.22
CA ASN A 25 -5.90 0.63 1.88
C ASN A 25 -4.58 0.73 1.08
N GLY A 26 -3.48 0.26 1.70
CA GLY A 26 -2.14 0.23 1.14
C GLY A 26 -1.15 -0.32 2.16
N VAL A 27 0.13 -0.23 1.82
CA VAL A 27 1.24 -0.66 2.69
C VAL A 27 2.26 0.45 2.80
N LEU A 28 2.65 0.74 4.04
CA LEU A 28 3.75 1.64 4.38
C LEU A 28 4.98 0.82 4.74
N VAL A 29 6.09 1.14 4.09
CA VAL A 29 7.38 0.46 4.27
C VAL A 29 8.38 1.43 4.87
N GLN A 30 9.22 0.98 5.81
CA GLN A 30 10.27 1.84 6.35
C GLN A 30 11.15 2.43 5.24
N LYS A 31 11.47 3.73 5.33
CA LYS A 31 12.35 4.42 4.39
C LYS A 31 13.64 3.62 4.14
N ASN A 32 14.02 3.50 2.87
CA ASN A 32 15.22 2.81 2.37
C ASN A 32 15.26 1.29 2.59
N ASN A 33 14.18 0.68 3.10
CA ASN A 33 14.09 -0.77 3.21
C ASN A 33 13.59 -1.37 1.87
N ILE A 34 14.51 -1.49 0.91
CA ILE A 34 14.20 -1.98 -0.45
C ILE A 34 13.68 -3.41 -0.46
N ASP A 35 14.17 -4.26 0.45
CA ASP A 35 13.77 -5.66 0.54
C ASP A 35 12.31 -5.76 0.97
N LYS A 36 11.91 -5.00 2.01
CA LYS A 36 10.51 -4.93 2.43
C LYS A 36 9.60 -4.30 1.39
N LEU A 37 10.12 -3.36 0.60
CA LEU A 37 9.34 -2.79 -0.51
C LEU A 37 9.06 -3.85 -1.58
N ALA A 38 10.07 -4.62 -1.98
CA ALA A 38 9.93 -5.72 -2.93
C ALA A 38 9.01 -6.83 -2.39
N GLU A 39 9.18 -7.23 -1.14
CA GLU A 39 8.30 -8.20 -0.46
C GLU A 39 6.83 -7.74 -0.47
N ALA A 40 6.57 -6.47 -0.19
CA ALA A 40 5.21 -5.92 -0.22
C ALA A 40 4.59 -5.98 -1.62
N MET A 41 5.35 -5.60 -2.66
CA MET A 41 4.89 -5.70 -4.05
C MET A 41 4.59 -7.15 -4.44
N ILE A 42 5.50 -8.09 -4.14
CA ILE A 42 5.32 -9.52 -4.43
C ILE A 42 4.10 -10.07 -3.68
N SER A 43 3.95 -9.73 -2.40
CA SER A 43 2.80 -10.14 -1.60
C SER A 43 1.48 -9.67 -2.19
N MET A 44 1.43 -8.44 -2.74
CA MET A 44 0.23 -7.93 -3.39
C MET A 44 -0.14 -8.72 -4.65
N PHE A 45 0.84 -9.18 -5.43
CA PHE A 45 0.58 -10.06 -6.59
C PHE A 45 0.18 -11.47 -6.18
N ASN A 46 0.78 -12.02 -5.12
CA ASN A 46 0.47 -13.36 -4.63
C ASN A 46 -0.90 -13.44 -3.92
N HIS A 47 -1.42 -12.31 -3.42
CA HIS A 47 -2.70 -12.23 -2.71
C HIS A 47 -3.70 -11.29 -3.40
N PRO A 48 -4.09 -11.54 -4.67
CA PRO A 48 -4.85 -10.60 -5.49
C PRO A 48 -6.21 -10.23 -4.87
N LYS A 49 -6.88 -11.17 -4.17
CA LYS A 49 -8.15 -10.89 -3.49
C LYS A 49 -7.98 -9.83 -2.40
N THR A 50 -6.95 -9.95 -1.58
CA THR A 50 -6.62 -8.99 -0.52
C THR A 50 -6.24 -7.64 -1.13
N THR A 51 -5.41 -7.65 -2.17
CA THR A 51 -4.96 -6.44 -2.86
C THR A 51 -6.11 -5.68 -3.52
N ILE A 52 -7.06 -6.39 -4.16
CA ILE A 52 -8.27 -5.77 -4.72
C ILE A 52 -9.13 -5.16 -3.62
N LYS A 53 -9.25 -5.82 -2.45
CA LYS A 53 -9.98 -5.27 -1.30
C LYS A 53 -9.29 -3.99 -0.79
N MET A 54 -7.97 -4.00 -0.66
CA MET A 54 -7.20 -2.81 -0.29
C MET A 54 -7.41 -1.66 -1.28
N GLY A 55 -7.33 -1.94 -2.58
CA GLY A 55 -7.58 -0.93 -3.61
C GLY A 55 -8.98 -0.33 -3.54
N LYS A 56 -10.02 -1.15 -3.29
CA LYS A 56 -11.39 -0.67 -3.07
C LYS A 56 -11.53 0.16 -1.78
N ALA A 57 -10.82 -0.19 -0.72
CA ALA A 57 -10.78 0.63 0.50
C ALA A 57 -10.10 1.97 0.21
N ALA A 58 -9.03 1.96 -0.59
CA ALA A 58 -8.30 3.16 -0.99
C ALA A 58 -9.16 4.13 -1.81
N LEU A 59 -10.09 3.64 -2.63
CA LEU A 59 -11.04 4.52 -3.36
C LEU A 59 -12.00 5.28 -2.44
N LYS A 60 -12.27 4.75 -1.25
CA LYS A 60 -13.27 5.29 -0.32
C LYS A 60 -12.69 6.24 0.74
N ARG A 61 -11.37 6.42 0.76
CA ARG A 61 -10.69 7.32 1.68
C ARG A 61 -10.77 8.77 1.20
#